data_AF-A0A8H2ZUI2-F1
#
_entry.id   AF-A0A8H2ZUI2-F1
#
_cell.length_a   1.000
_cell.length_b   1.000
_cell.length_c   1.000
_cell.angle_alpha   90.00
_cell.angle_beta   90.00
_cell.angle_gamma   90.00
#
_symmetry.space_group_name_H-M   'P 1'
#
loop_
_entity.id
_entity.type
_entity.pdbx_description
1 polymer ?
#
loop_
_entity_poly.entity_id
_entity_poly.type
_entity_poly.pdbx_seq_one_letter_code
_entity_poly.pdbx_strand_id
1 'polypeptide(L)'
;MSSSNDKPRQSDYAWLKNNGWESNHHFMHSYGLKPGETGAYEEGKAILTAVRGADDREKAAASRGQSGNSYQSHGNDGSAKN
;
A
#
# COMPACT_ATOMS: atom_id res chain seq x y z
N MET A 1 -13.08 19.16 -16.35
CA MET A 1 -13.70 18.64 -15.11
C MET A 1 -12.80 17.52 -14.61
N SER A 2 -12.16 17.72 -13.46
CA SER A 2 -11.18 16.77 -12.91
C SER A 2 -11.78 15.38 -12.69
N SER A 3 -11.12 14.35 -13.20
CA SER A 3 -11.45 12.96 -12.91
C SER A 3 -11.17 12.66 -11.45
N SER A 4 -12.23 12.65 -10.63
CA SER A 4 -12.22 12.10 -9.28
C SER A 4 -12.13 10.57 -9.35
N ASN A 5 -10.95 10.05 -9.69
CA ASN A 5 -10.63 8.62 -9.56
C ASN A 5 -10.07 8.27 -8.17
N ASP A 6 -10.16 9.21 -7.22
CA ASP A 6 -9.86 8.99 -5.81
C ASP A 6 -10.88 8.01 -5.23
N LYS A 7 -10.56 6.71 -5.27
CA LYS A 7 -11.28 5.71 -4.48
C LYS A 7 -11.34 6.24 -3.04
N PRO A 8 -12.53 6.27 -2.40
CA PRO A 8 -12.64 6.80 -1.05
C PRO A 8 -11.67 6.03 -0.15
N ARG A 9 -10.78 6.77 0.50
CA ARG A 9 -9.79 6.23 1.44
C ARG A 9 -10.55 5.36 2.45
N GLN A 10 -10.21 4.08 2.51
CA GLN A 10 -10.89 3.13 3.39
C GLN A 10 -10.82 3.61 4.84
N SER A 11 -11.90 3.43 5.60
CA SER A 11 -11.87 3.71 7.04
C SER A 11 -10.81 2.87 7.74
N ASP A 12 -10.28 3.36 8.85
CA ASP A 12 -9.24 2.67 9.66
C ASP A 12 -9.64 1.23 9.95
N TYR A 13 -10.90 1.03 10.33
CA TYR A 13 -11.48 -0.29 10.58
C TYR A 13 -11.46 -1.21 9.35
N ALA A 14 -11.85 -0.70 8.18
CA ALA A 14 -11.89 -1.49 6.95
C ALA A 14 -10.48 -1.91 6.49
N TRP A 15 -9.50 -1.02 6.59
CA TRP A 15 -8.12 -1.34 6.24
C TRP A 15 -7.50 -2.33 7.22
N LEU A 16 -7.74 -2.16 8.53
CA LEU A 16 -7.26 -3.11 9.53
C LEU A 16 -7.77 -4.53 9.22
N LYS A 17 -9.08 -4.67 8.94
CA LYS A 17 -9.67 -5.96 8.55
C LYS A 17 -9.07 -6.54 7.27
N ASN A 18 -8.82 -5.70 6.26
CA ASN A 18 -8.21 -6.15 5.01
C ASN A 18 -6.76 -6.65 5.20
N ASN A 19 -6.09 -6.24 6.27
CA ASN A 19 -4.72 -6.62 6.58
C ASN A 19 -4.62 -7.63 7.74
N GLY A 20 -5.74 -8.26 8.13
CA GLY A 20 -5.76 -9.37 9.10
C GLY A 20 -6.02 -8.96 10.56
N TRP A 21 -6.26 -7.68 10.85
CA TRP A 21 -6.62 -7.21 12.19
C TRP A 21 -8.14 -7.06 12.35
N GLU A 22 -8.69 -7.63 13.41
CA GLU A 22 -10.14 -7.63 13.64
C GLU A 22 -10.68 -6.27 14.12
N SER A 23 -9.84 -5.49 14.81
CA SER A 23 -10.19 -4.21 15.40
C SER A 23 -8.93 -3.37 15.70
N ASN A 24 -9.14 -2.09 16.03
CA ASN A 24 -8.06 -1.21 16.48
C ASN A 24 -7.40 -1.73 17.77
N HIS A 25 -8.17 -2.35 18.68
CA HIS A 25 -7.61 -2.99 19.87
C HIS A 25 -6.71 -4.18 19.53
N HIS A 26 -7.14 -5.05 18.61
CA HIS A 26 -6.32 -6.19 18.18
C HIS A 26 -5.01 -5.68 17.53
N PHE A 27 -5.10 -4.63 16.71
CA PHE A 27 -3.92 -3.94 16.19
C PHE A 27 -3.02 -3.41 17.31
N MET A 28 -3.53 -2.61 18.24
CA MET A 28 -2.75 -2.07 19.36
C MET A 28 -2.08 -3.17 20.19
N HIS A 29 -2.79 -4.25 20.49
CA HIS A 29 -2.24 -5.41 21.18
C HIS A 29 -1.09 -6.07 20.43
N SER A 30 -1.15 -6.15 19.09
CA SER A 30 -0.05 -6.69 18.28
C SER A 30 1.24 -5.86 18.36
N TYR A 31 1.13 -4.57 18.70
CA TYR A 31 2.27 -3.67 18.96
C TYR A 31 2.59 -3.52 20.45
N GLY A 32 1.98 -4.34 21.32
CA GLY A 32 2.22 -4.29 22.77
C GLY A 32 1.57 -3.11 23.50
N LEU A 33 0.72 -2.34 22.82
CA LEU A 33 0.02 -1.20 23.41
C LEU A 33 -1.21 -1.68 24.18
N LYS A 34 -1.41 -1.16 25.39
CA LYS A 34 -2.61 -1.41 26.19
C LYS A 34 -3.60 -0.25 26.02
N PRO A 35 -4.80 -0.47 25.46
CA PRO A 35 -5.78 0.61 25.26
C PRO A 35 -6.20 1.37 26.53
N GLY A 36 -5.97 0.77 27.71
CA GLY A 36 -6.24 1.38 29.01
C GLY A 36 -5.13 2.28 29.55
N GLU A 37 -3.93 2.29 28.94
CA GLU A 37 -2.84 3.18 29.34
C GLU A 37 -3.03 4.56 28.70
N THR A 38 -2.79 5.62 29.48
CA THR A 38 -2.87 7.00 28.99
C THR A 38 -1.90 7.20 27.83
N GLY A 39 -2.40 7.71 26.70
CA GLY A 39 -1.59 7.96 25.49
C GLY A 39 -1.46 6.76 24.54
N ALA A 40 -1.76 5.53 24.98
CA ALA A 40 -1.61 4.33 24.14
C ALA A 40 -2.48 4.39 22.87
N TYR A 41 -3.66 4.99 22.95
CA TYR A 41 -4.54 5.20 21.78
C TYR A 41 -4.00 6.21 20.77
N GLU A 42 -3.29 7.24 21.24
CA GLU A 42 -2.67 8.24 20.37
C GLU A 42 -1.46 7.64 19.67
N GLU A 43 -0.67 6.89 20.42
CA GLU A 43 0.46 6.11 19.90
C GLU A 43 0.00 5.07 18.86
N GLY A 44 -1.05 4.30 19.17
CA GLY A 44 -1.63 3.33 18.23
C GLY A 44 -2.10 3.98 16.92
N LYS A 45 -2.71 5.18 17.00
CA LYS A 45 -3.11 5.94 15.80
C LYS A 45 -1.91 6.46 15.00
N ALA A 46 -0.84 6.89 15.67
CA ALA A 46 0.39 7.33 15.01
C ALA A 46 1.05 6.18 14.24
N ILE A 47 1.15 5.00 14.87
CA ILE A 47 1.68 3.79 14.22
C ILE A 47 0.81 3.40 13.04
N LEU A 48 -0.51 3.35 13.20
CA LEU A 48 -1.44 3.01 12.11
C LEU A 48 -1.29 3.95 10.90
N THR A 49 -1.11 5.24 11.16
CA THR A 49 -0.91 6.26 10.11
C THR A 49 0.41 6.03 9.37
N ALA A 50 1.49 5.74 10.10
CA ALA A 50 2.81 5.47 9.52
C ALA A 50 2.80 4.19 8.67
N VAL A 51 2.21 3.11 9.18
CA VAL A 51 2.11 1.82 8.47
C VAL A 51 1.30 1.97 7.18
N ARG A 52 0.16 2.66 7.23
CA ARG A 52 -0.63 2.96 6.03
C ARG A 52 0.12 3.80 5.01
N GLY A 53 0.81 4.85 5.46
CA GLY A 53 1.62 5.69 4.58
C GLY A 53 2.75 4.90 3.91
N ALA A 54 3.32 3.91 4.60
CA ALA A 54 4.31 3.00 4.02
C ALA A 54 3.70 2.04 2.98
N ASP A 55 2.55 1.41 3.26
CA ASP A 55 1.85 0.53 2.31
C ASP A 55 1.43 1.29 1.05
N ASP A 56 0.89 2.50 1.19
CA ASP A 56 0.52 3.35 0.04
C ASP A 56 1.76 3.69 -0.82
N ARG A 57 2.91 3.96 -0.19
CA ARG A 57 4.17 4.25 -0.89
C ARG A 57 4.72 3.00 -1.59
N GLU A 58 4.64 1.84 -0.97
CA GLU A 58 5.06 0.57 -1.56
C GLU A 58 4.16 0.18 -2.74
N LYS A 59 2.83 0.29 -2.59
CA LYS A 59 1.86 0.10 -3.67
C LYS A 59 2.13 1.05 -4.84
N ALA A 60 2.41 2.33 -4.54
CA ALA A 60 2.75 3.32 -5.56
C ALA A 60 4.11 3.03 -6.25
N ALA A 61 5.09 2.52 -5.51
CA ALA A 61 6.39 2.10 -6.06
C ALA A 61 6.27 0.83 -6.91
N ALA A 62 5.51 -0.17 -6.44
CA ALA A 62 5.20 -1.40 -7.18
C ALA A 62 4.44 -1.09 -8.48
N SER A 63 3.49 -0.14 -8.45
CA SER A 63 2.77 0.29 -9.64
C SER A 63 3.62 1.10 -10.62
N ARG A 64 4.72 1.73 -10.17
CA ARG A 64 5.72 2.38 -11.06
C ARG A 64 6.74 1.40 -11.65
N GLY A 65 6.85 0.19 -11.09
CA GLY A 65 7.73 -0.87 -11.60
C GLY A 65 7.15 -1.70 -12.76
N GLN A 66 5.86 -1.52 -13.10
CA GLN A 66 5.17 -2.31 -14.14
C GLN A 66 5.04 -1.61 -15.51
N SER A 67 5.56 -0.39 -15.67
CA SER A 67 5.65 0.28 -16.99
C SER A 67 7.05 0.13 -17.58
N GLY A 68 7.45 -1.09 -17.96
CA GLY A 68 8.80 -1.29 -18.47
C GLY A 68 9.13 -2.72 -18.86
N ASN A 69 8.20 -3.46 -19.44
CA ASN A 69 8.58 -4.66 -20.18
C ASN A 69 7.73 -4.83 -21.43
N SER A 70 7.75 -3.82 -22.29
CA SER A 70 7.49 -4.04 -23.71
C SER A 70 8.69 -4.79 -24.26
N TYR A 71 8.56 -6.11 -24.38
CA TYR A 71 9.36 -6.90 -25.31
C TYR A 71 9.17 -6.31 -26.72
N GLN A 72 9.97 -5.31 -27.09
CA GLN A 72 10.22 -4.97 -28.48
C GLN A 72 11.21 -6.01 -29.02
N SER A 73 10.66 -7.19 -29.33
CA SER A 73 11.30 -8.16 -30.21
C SER A 73 11.24 -7.59 -31.64
N HIS A 74 12.15 -6.68 -31.97
CA HIS A 74 12.52 -6.36 -33.35
C HIS A 74 14.00 -6.67 -33.50
N GLY A 75 14.29 -7.92 -33.84
CA GLY A 75 15.63 -8.42 -34.09
C GLY A 75 15.64 -9.33 -35.30
N ASN A 76 16.02 -8.74 -36.43
CA ASN A 76 16.64 -9.34 -37.61
C ASN A 76 15.99 -10.56 -38.27
N ASP A 77 15.42 -10.34 -39.46
CA ASP A 77 15.72 -11.24 -40.57
C ASP A 77 15.85 -10.46 -41.89
N GLY A 78 16.88 -10.82 -42.66
CA GLY A 78 16.94 -10.51 -44.08
C GLY A 78 17.84 -9.34 -44.52
N SER A 79 19.16 -9.45 -44.35
CA SER A 79 20.09 -8.72 -45.24
C SER A 79 21.40 -9.46 -45.50
N ALA A 80 21.58 -9.76 -46.79
CA ALA A 80 22.80 -10.14 -47.53
C ALA A 80 23.27 -11.60 -47.33
N LYS A 81 23.64 -12.34 -48.38
CA LYS A 81 24.49 -12.01 -49.56
C LYS A 81 24.10 -12.96 -50.72
N ASN A 82 23.91 -12.48 -51.96
CA ASN A 82 24.92 -12.34 -53.02
C ASN A 82 25.62 -13.66 -53.37
#